data_AF-A0A2V8P4F1-F1
#
_entry.id   AF-A0A2V8P4F1-F1
#
_cell.length_a   1.000
_cell.length_b   1.000
_cell.length_c   1.000
_cell.angle_alpha   90.00
_cell.angle_beta   90.00
_cell.angle_gamma   90.00
#
_symmetry.space_group_name_H-M   'P 1'
#
loop_
_entity.id
_entity.type
_entity.pdbx_description
1 polymer ?
#
loop_
_entity_poly.entity_id
_entity_poly.type
_entity_poly.pdbx_seq_one_letter_code
_entity_poly.pdbx_strand_id
1 'polypeptide(L)'
;VGFFRSKYPALQVLMLTVYAEQDKVFESICNGASGYLLKKTPPVRLLEAIREAHEGGAPMSPEIARKVITLFRQSVPAAHSDYQLTPQETRLLKLLSDGYSYQSSAGQLNISINTVRNYIRSIYEKLHVNSKSEAVGKALRHRLIS
;
A
#
# COMPACT_ATOMS: atom_id res chain seq x y z
N VAL A 1 -19.14 5.99 6.56
CA VAL A 1 -19.56 4.84 5.72
C VAL A 1 -19.57 3.54 6.52
N GLY A 2 -18.48 3.19 7.21
CA GLY A 2 -18.37 1.93 7.97
C GLY A 2 -19.52 1.63 8.95
N PHE A 3 -20.02 2.63 9.70
CA PHE A 3 -21.18 2.45 10.58
C PHE A 3 -22.41 1.91 9.84
N PHE A 4 -22.83 2.58 8.75
CA PHE A 4 -23.98 2.15 7.96
C PHE A 4 -23.77 0.79 7.32
N ARG A 5 -22.56 0.50 6.83
CA ARG A 5 -22.25 -0.80 6.23
C ARG A 5 -22.30 -1.94 7.23
N SER A 6 -21.84 -1.71 8.47
CA SER A 6 -21.91 -2.71 9.54
C SER A 6 -23.34 -3.06 9.94
N LYS A 7 -24.25 -2.07 9.92
CA LYS A 7 -25.64 -2.22 10.37
C LYS A 7 -26.60 -2.61 9.25
N TYR A 8 -26.28 -2.22 8.01
CA TYR A 8 -27.08 -2.46 6.82
C TYR A 8 -26.16 -2.88 5.65
N PRO A 9 -25.75 -4.16 5.58
CA PRO A 9 -24.80 -4.64 4.59
C PRO A 9 -25.28 -4.50 3.13
N ALA A 10 -26.60 -4.48 2.91
CA ALA A 10 -27.20 -4.29 1.59
C ALA A 10 -27.36 -2.81 1.19
N LEU A 11 -27.14 -1.86 2.11
CA LEU A 11 -27.27 -0.44 1.82
C LEU A 11 -26.13 0.02 0.90
N GLN A 12 -26.50 0.64 -0.21
CA GLN A 12 -25.56 1.30 -1.12
C GLN A 12 -25.26 2.71 -0.61
N VAL A 13 -23.98 3.06 -0.52
CA VAL A 13 -23.55 4.37 -0.03
C VAL A 13 -22.74 5.08 -1.10
N LEU A 14 -23.36 6.11 -1.68
CA LEU A 14 -22.75 6.93 -2.72
C LEU A 14 -22.18 8.21 -2.11
N MET A 15 -20.88 8.47 -2.31
CA MET A 15 -20.25 9.71 -1.87
C MET A 15 -20.50 10.83 -2.89
N LEU A 16 -20.94 12.00 -2.42
CA LEU A 16 -21.12 13.20 -3.23
C LEU A 16 -20.46 14.41 -2.55
N THR A 17 -19.33 14.88 -3.09
CA THR A 17 -18.50 15.88 -2.41
C THR A 17 -17.74 16.81 -3.37
N VAL A 18 -17.24 17.94 -2.89
CA VAL A 18 -16.28 18.77 -3.65
C VAL A 18 -14.86 18.24 -3.56
N TYR A 19 -14.58 17.40 -2.56
CA TYR A 19 -13.26 16.85 -2.26
C TYR A 19 -12.88 15.77 -3.28
N ALA A 20 -11.65 15.85 -3.76
CA ALA A 20 -11.09 14.91 -4.73
C ALA A 20 -9.70 14.42 -4.28
N GLU A 21 -9.29 14.73 -3.06
CA GLU A 21 -8.00 14.38 -2.47
C GLU A 21 -7.87 12.85 -2.40
N GLN A 22 -6.71 12.36 -2.79
CA GLN A 22 -6.45 10.93 -2.96
C GLN A 22 -6.75 10.12 -1.69
N ASP A 23 -6.32 10.61 -0.52
CA ASP A 23 -6.54 9.94 0.77
C ASP A 23 -8.02 9.85 1.14
N LYS A 24 -8.80 10.90 0.85
CA LYS A 24 -10.25 10.93 1.13
C LYS A 24 -11.03 9.99 0.23
N VAL A 25 -10.63 9.91 -1.04
CA VAL A 25 -11.20 8.95 -1.98
C VAL A 25 -10.91 7.53 -1.50
N PHE A 26 -9.64 7.22 -1.21
CA PHE A 26 -9.21 5.90 -0.75
C PHE A 26 -9.90 5.49 0.56
N GLU A 27 -9.87 6.34 1.58
CA GLU A 27 -10.51 6.11 2.88
C GLU A 27 -12.00 5.80 2.73
N SER A 28 -12.72 6.53 1.87
CA SER A 28 -14.15 6.30 1.67
C SER A 28 -14.45 4.94 1.01
N ILE A 29 -13.64 4.53 0.03
CA ILE A 29 -13.77 3.26 -0.67
C ILE A 29 -13.46 2.11 0.29
N CYS A 30 -12.36 2.18 1.03
CA CYS A 30 -12.00 1.17 2.04
C CYS A 30 -13.06 1.01 3.13
N ASN A 31 -13.75 2.09 3.48
CA ASN A 31 -14.85 2.07 4.45
C ASN A 31 -16.19 1.57 3.86
N GLY A 32 -16.21 1.11 2.60
CA GLY A 32 -17.36 0.46 1.97
C GLY A 32 -18.27 1.38 1.16
N ALA A 33 -17.74 2.47 0.59
CA ALA A 33 -18.51 3.29 -0.34
C ALA A 33 -18.76 2.54 -1.65
N SER A 34 -19.99 2.58 -2.14
CA SER A 34 -20.40 1.94 -3.40
C SER A 34 -19.98 2.75 -4.62
N GLY A 35 -19.75 4.05 -4.47
CA GLY A 35 -19.29 4.93 -5.55
C GLY A 35 -18.91 6.31 -5.05
N TYR A 36 -18.33 7.13 -5.93
CA TYR A 36 -17.77 8.43 -5.55
C TYR A 36 -17.89 9.46 -6.68
N LEU A 37 -18.71 10.47 -6.44
CA LEU A 37 -19.01 11.54 -7.38
C LEU A 37 -18.61 12.90 -6.83
N LEU A 38 -18.15 13.76 -7.73
CA LEU A 38 -17.90 15.16 -7.39
C LEU A 38 -19.20 15.97 -7.47
N LYS A 39 -19.37 16.99 -6.62
CA LYS A 39 -20.55 17.88 -6.63
C LYS A 39 -20.73 18.67 -7.93
N LYS A 40 -19.68 18.74 -8.77
CA LYS A 40 -19.77 19.27 -10.14
C LYS A 40 -20.44 18.31 -11.13
N THR A 41 -20.76 17.08 -10.72
CA THR A 41 -21.48 16.10 -11.54
C THR A 41 -22.88 16.64 -11.88
N PRO A 42 -23.27 16.69 -13.17
CA PRO A 42 -24.59 17.18 -13.55
C PRO A 42 -25.74 16.37 -12.92
N PRO A 43 -26.90 16.98 -12.60
CA PRO A 43 -28.03 16.29 -12.00
C PRO A 43 -28.50 15.03 -12.75
N VAL A 44 -28.50 15.07 -14.08
CA VAL A 44 -28.86 13.91 -14.92
C VAL A 44 -27.92 12.73 -14.66
N ARG A 45 -26.62 12.99 -14.55
CA ARG A 45 -25.60 11.98 -14.24
C ARG A 45 -25.71 11.46 -12.81
N LEU A 46 -26.20 12.27 -11.86
CA LEU A 46 -26.45 11.82 -10.49
C LEU A 46 -27.56 10.76 -10.46
N LEU A 47 -28.64 10.96 -11.23
CA LEU A 47 -29.74 9.99 -11.33
C LEU A 47 -29.28 8.68 -11.97
N GLU A 48 -28.48 8.76 -13.04
CA GLU A 48 -27.85 7.58 -13.66
C GLU A 48 -26.99 6.83 -12.65
N ALA A 49 -26.13 7.53 -11.91
CA ALA A 49 -25.26 6.91 -10.92
C ALA A 49 -26.02 6.24 -9.77
N ILE A 50 -27.14 6.82 -9.31
CA ILE A 50 -27.98 6.19 -8.28
C ILE A 50 -28.53 4.85 -8.79
N ARG A 51 -28.99 4.79 -10.04
CA ARG A 51 -29.47 3.56 -10.67
C ARG A 51 -28.35 2.54 -10.84
N GLU A 52 -27.20 2.98 -11.34
CA GLU A 52 -26.01 2.13 -11.50
C GLU A 52 -25.59 1.51 -10.15
N ALA A 53 -25.51 2.30 -9.08
CA ALA A 53 -25.18 1.78 -7.75
C ALA A 53 -26.23 0.79 -7.22
N HIS A 54 -27.52 1.02 -7.53
CA HIS A 54 -28.60 0.12 -7.15
C HIS A 54 -28.50 -1.23 -7.88
N GLU A 55 -28.07 -1.23 -9.14
CA GLU A 55 -27.83 -2.43 -9.96
C GLU A 55 -26.52 -3.15 -9.61
N GLY A 56 -25.75 -2.64 -8.64
CA GLY A 56 -24.50 -3.24 -8.17
C GLY A 56 -23.24 -2.69 -8.86
N GLY A 57 -23.37 -1.65 -9.67
CA GLY A 57 -22.24 -0.93 -10.25
C GLY A 57 -21.54 -0.01 -9.25
N ALA A 58 -20.44 0.61 -9.70
CA ALA A 58 -19.59 1.47 -8.89
C ALA A 58 -19.38 2.83 -9.56
N PRO A 59 -20.41 3.69 -9.59
CA PRO A 59 -20.37 4.94 -10.32
C PRO A 59 -19.28 5.87 -9.76
N MET A 60 -18.45 6.38 -10.66
CA MET A 60 -17.38 7.32 -10.34
C MET A 60 -17.36 8.47 -11.32
N SER A 61 -17.13 9.68 -10.82
CA SER A 61 -16.87 10.81 -11.72
C SER A 61 -15.53 10.58 -12.45
N PRO A 62 -15.35 11.06 -13.70
CA PRO A 62 -14.17 10.72 -14.50
C PRO A 62 -12.83 11.01 -13.81
N GLU A 63 -12.76 12.10 -13.05
CA GLU A 63 -11.57 12.46 -12.28
C GLU A 63 -11.27 11.45 -11.17
N ILE A 64 -12.30 10.99 -10.47
CA ILE A 64 -12.17 10.04 -9.36
C ILE A 64 -11.82 8.66 -9.91
N ALA A 65 -12.43 8.22 -11.00
CA ALA A 65 -12.08 6.98 -11.67
C ALA A 65 -10.58 6.95 -12.04
N ARG A 66 -10.06 8.05 -12.60
CA ARG A 66 -8.62 8.18 -12.91
C ARG A 66 -7.75 8.08 -11.66
N LYS A 67 -8.13 8.74 -10.56
CA LYS A 67 -7.41 8.68 -9.28
C LYS A 67 -7.40 7.28 -8.69
N VAL A 68 -8.52 6.57 -8.75
CA VAL A 68 -8.63 5.18 -8.31
C VAL A 68 -7.71 4.28 -9.14
N ILE A 69 -7.68 4.42 -10.46
CA ILE A 69 -6.75 3.66 -11.32
C ILE A 69 -5.29 3.95 -10.95
N THR A 70 -4.93 5.21 -10.72
CA THR A 70 -3.56 5.58 -10.28
C THR A 70 -3.23 4.98 -8.92
N LEU A 71 -4.16 5.06 -7.97
CA LEU A 71 -4.05 4.44 -6.65
C LEU A 71 -3.80 2.95 -6.77
N PHE A 72 -4.57 2.23 -7.58
CA PHE A 72 -4.37 0.81 -7.80
C PHE A 72 -3.03 0.51 -8.45
N ARG A 73 -2.58 1.30 -9.44
CA ARG A 73 -1.24 1.12 -10.03
C ARG A 73 -0.09 1.33 -9.03
N GLN A 74 -0.27 2.22 -8.06
CA GLN A 74 0.70 2.47 -6.98
C GLN A 74 0.56 1.47 -5.82
N SER A 75 -0.65 0.94 -5.61
CA SER A 75 -1.02 0.03 -4.54
C SER A 75 -1.00 -1.44 -4.96
N VAL A 76 -0.67 -1.77 -6.22
CA VAL A 76 -0.15 -3.10 -6.55
C VAL A 76 1.03 -3.27 -5.61
N PRO A 77 0.91 -4.09 -4.55
CA PRO A 77 2.09 -4.45 -3.80
C PRO A 77 2.98 -5.04 -4.87
N ALA A 78 4.21 -4.57 -5.02
CA ALA A 78 5.18 -5.35 -5.77
C ALA A 78 5.07 -6.77 -5.20
N ALA A 79 4.51 -7.66 -6.02
CA ALA A 79 3.78 -8.86 -5.61
C ALA A 79 4.46 -9.43 -4.39
N HIS A 80 3.75 -9.58 -3.24
CA HIS A 80 4.30 -10.04 -1.95
C HIS A 80 5.56 -10.80 -2.22
N SER A 81 6.66 -10.07 -2.20
CA SER A 81 7.88 -10.61 -2.73
C SER A 81 8.36 -11.35 -1.52
N ASP A 82 7.89 -12.60 -1.40
CA ASP A 82 8.50 -13.60 -0.57
C ASP A 82 9.90 -13.77 -1.14
N TYR A 83 10.75 -12.78 -0.85
CA TYR A 83 12.18 -12.80 -1.08
C TYR A 83 12.82 -13.88 -0.19
N GLN A 84 12.01 -14.64 0.56
CA GLN A 84 12.41 -15.73 1.45
C GLN A 84 13.54 -15.27 2.38
N LEU A 85 13.44 -14.03 2.86
CA LEU A 85 14.36 -13.51 3.84
C LEU A 85 14.19 -14.29 5.14
N THR A 86 15.31 -14.77 5.67
CA THR A 86 15.29 -15.44 6.97
C THR A 86 15.04 -14.41 8.08
N PRO A 87 14.61 -14.84 9.28
CA PRO A 87 14.47 -13.94 10.42
C PRO A 87 15.76 -13.19 10.75
N GLN A 88 16.92 -13.82 10.56
CA GLN A 88 18.23 -13.19 10.81
C GLN A 88 18.58 -12.14 9.75
N GLU A 89 18.32 -12.44 8.47
CA GLU A 89 18.51 -11.48 7.38
C GLU A 89 17.62 -10.25 7.55
N THR A 90 16.36 -10.46 7.95
CA THR A 90 15.41 -9.37 8.22
C THR A 90 15.87 -8.48 9.38
N ARG A 91 16.36 -9.09 10.47
CA ARG A 91 16.94 -8.35 11.61
C ARG A 91 18.17 -7.54 11.20
N LEU A 92 19.07 -8.13 10.41
CA LEU A 92 20.23 -7.42 9.88
C LEU A 92 19.80 -6.23 9.01
N LEU A 93 18.85 -6.43 8.11
CA LEU A 93 18.31 -5.38 7.23
C LEU A 93 17.72 -4.19 8.03
N LYS A 94 17.04 -4.49 9.15
CA LYS A 94 16.52 -3.49 10.07
C LYS A 94 17.63 -2.68 10.75
N LEU A 95 18.64 -3.34 11.32
CA LEU A 95 19.80 -2.65 11.90
C LEU A 95 20.51 -1.74 10.88
N LEU A 96 20.60 -2.16 9.62
CA LEU A 96 21.18 -1.34 8.56
C LEU A 96 20.33 -0.11 8.23
N SER A 97 19.00 -0.24 8.29
CA SER A 97 18.05 0.86 8.14
C SER A 97 18.16 1.85 9.30
N ASP A 98 18.40 1.36 10.51
CA ASP A 98 18.60 2.17 11.72
C ASP A 98 19.98 2.86 11.76
N GLY A 99 20.79 2.71 10.71
CA GLY A 99 22.09 3.39 10.56
C GLY A 99 23.29 2.63 11.10
N TYR A 100 23.12 1.38 11.57
CA TYR A 100 24.24 0.60 12.11
C TYR A 100 25.25 0.22 11.01
N SER A 101 26.52 0.14 11.41
CA SER A 101 27.61 -0.41 10.60
C SER A 101 27.56 -1.95 10.60
N TYR A 102 28.30 -2.61 9.71
CA TYR A 102 28.39 -4.08 9.72
C TYR A 102 29.02 -4.61 11.01
N GLN A 103 30.00 -3.88 11.55
CA GLN A 103 30.66 -4.18 12.82
C GLN A 103 29.67 -4.09 13.98
N SER A 104 28.92 -2.99 14.06
CA SER A 104 27.94 -2.78 15.13
C SER A 104 26.78 -3.76 15.03
N SER A 105 26.33 -4.09 13.81
CA SER A 105 25.28 -5.08 13.56
C SER A 105 25.72 -6.49 13.97
N ALA A 106 27.00 -6.84 13.72
CA ALA A 106 27.57 -8.12 14.16
C ALA A 106 27.51 -8.26 15.69
N GLY A 107 27.85 -7.18 16.41
CA GLY A 107 27.74 -7.12 17.87
C GLY A 107 26.30 -7.27 18.37
N GLN A 108 25.34 -6.55 17.76
CA GLN A 108 23.92 -6.65 18.12
C GLN A 108 23.32 -8.04 17.88
N LEU A 109 23.79 -8.74 16.84
CA LEU A 109 23.32 -10.08 16.49
C LEU A 109 24.11 -11.21 17.15
N ASN A 110 25.17 -10.90 17.93
CA ASN A 110 26.10 -11.87 18.51
C ASN A 110 26.69 -12.86 17.47
N ILE A 111 27.08 -12.34 16.30
CA ILE A 111 27.70 -13.13 15.22
C ILE A 111 29.00 -12.49 14.74
N SER A 112 29.80 -13.24 13.97
CA SER A 112 31.02 -12.70 13.37
C SER A 112 30.72 -11.72 12.23
N ILE A 113 31.64 -10.79 11.98
CA ILE A 113 31.54 -9.88 10.81
C ILE A 113 31.52 -10.64 9.47
N ASN A 114 32.15 -11.82 9.41
CA ASN A 114 32.14 -12.66 8.21
C ASN A 114 30.74 -13.26 7.99
N THR A 115 30.05 -13.64 9.07
CA THR A 115 28.65 -14.08 9.02
C THR A 115 27.73 -12.97 8.51
N VAL A 116 27.94 -11.72 8.99
CA VAL A 116 27.20 -10.55 8.47
C VAL A 116 27.42 -10.39 6.96
N ARG A 117 28.66 -10.49 6.47
CA ARG A 117 28.95 -10.39 5.03
C ARG A 117 28.24 -11.47 4.21
N ASN A 118 28.15 -12.70 4.74
CA ASN A 118 27.40 -13.78 4.10
C ASN A 118 25.90 -13.47 4.02
N TYR A 119 25.31 -12.95 5.11
CA TYR A 119 23.91 -12.50 5.09
C TYR A 119 23.68 -11.35 4.12
N ILE A 120 24.59 -10.37 4.04
CA ILE A 120 24.49 -9.28 3.05
C ILE A 120 24.47 -9.83 1.62
N ARG A 121 25.35 -10.80 1.30
CA ARG A 121 25.34 -11.44 -0.02
C ARG A 121 24.01 -12.11 -0.31
N SER A 122 23.50 -12.91 0.63
CA SER A 122 22.20 -13.59 0.44
C SER A 122 21.04 -12.59 0.32
N ILE A 123 21.04 -11.52 1.10
CA ILE A 123 20.07 -10.43 1.01
C ILE A 123 20.12 -9.77 -0.38
N TYR A 124 21.31 -9.49 -0.90
CA TYR A 124 21.47 -8.84 -2.22
C TYR A 124 20.95 -9.73 -3.34
N GLU A 125 21.25 -11.03 -3.28
CA GLU A 125 20.73 -12.04 -4.22
C GLU A 125 19.20 -12.12 -4.14
N LYS A 126 18.64 -12.26 -2.93
CA LYS A 126 17.20 -12.38 -2.70
C LYS A 126 16.44 -11.11 -3.09
N LEU A 127 16.95 -9.95 -2.72
CA LEU A 127 16.35 -8.66 -3.05
C LEU A 127 16.68 -8.19 -4.47
N HIS A 128 17.55 -8.87 -5.21
CA HIS A 128 18.05 -8.45 -6.52
C HIS A 128 18.56 -7.00 -6.54
N VAL A 129 19.51 -6.69 -5.65
CA VAL A 129 20.12 -5.36 -5.47
C VAL A 129 21.64 -5.49 -5.35
N ASN A 130 22.36 -4.39 -5.57
CA ASN A 130 23.83 -4.39 -5.57
C ASN A 130 24.46 -3.51 -4.49
N SER A 131 23.65 -2.76 -3.73
CA SER A 131 24.17 -1.87 -2.68
C SER A 131 23.33 -1.86 -1.40
N LYS A 132 23.95 -1.41 -0.30
CA LYS A 132 23.30 -1.27 1.02
C LYS A 132 22.10 -0.33 0.92
N SER A 133 22.29 0.81 0.25
CA SER A 133 21.26 1.82 0.08
C SER A 133 20.07 1.30 -0.74
N GLU A 134 20.34 0.53 -1.80
CA GLU A 134 19.28 -0.13 -2.57
C GLU A 134 18.54 -1.17 -1.75
N ALA A 135 19.26 -2.01 -0.99
CA ALA A 135 18.66 -3.03 -0.13
C ALA A 135 17.71 -2.41 0.90
N VAL A 136 18.18 -1.40 1.64
CA VAL A 136 17.36 -0.66 2.63
C VAL A 136 16.19 0.05 1.95
N GLY A 137 16.45 0.76 0.85
CA GLY A 137 15.41 1.50 0.13
C GLY A 137 14.33 0.59 -0.46
N LYS A 138 14.70 -0.63 -0.88
CA LYS A 138 13.74 -1.63 -1.35
C LYS A 138 12.98 -2.25 -0.18
N ALA A 139 13.65 -2.53 0.93
CA ALA A 139 13.03 -3.06 2.13
C ALA A 139 11.94 -2.15 2.71
N LEU A 140 12.20 -0.84 2.78
CA LEU A 140 11.24 0.16 3.25
C LEU A 140 10.06 0.31 2.27
N ARG A 141 10.35 0.41 0.96
CA ARG A 141 9.32 0.52 -0.08
C ARG A 141 8.35 -0.66 -0.09
N HIS A 142 8.89 -1.86 0.13
CA HIS A 142 8.11 -3.10 0.14
C HIS A 142 7.62 -3.50 1.54
N ARG A 143 7.82 -2.65 2.56
CA ARG A 143 7.42 -2.89 3.97
C ARG A 143 7.95 -4.22 4.53
N LEU A 144 9.15 -4.64 4.11
CA LEU A 144 9.84 -5.81 4.66
C LEU A 144 10.37 -5.57 6.07
N ILE A 145 10.61 -4.29 6.41
CA ILE A 145 11.07 -3.82 7.71
C ILE A 145 10.34 -2.52 8.07
N SER A 146 10.10 -2.31 9.37
CA SER A 146 9.44 -1.13 9.95
C SER A 146 10.38 -0.32 10.83
#